data_AF-A0A257W3S4-F1
#
_entry.id   AF-A0A257W3S4-F1
#
_cell.length_a   1.000
_cell.length_b   1.000
_cell.length_c   1.000
_cell.angle_alpha   90.00
_cell.angle_beta   90.00
_cell.angle_gamma   90.00
#
_symmetry.space_group_name_H-M   'P 1'
#
loop_
_entity.id
_entity.type
_entity.pdbx_description
1 polymer ?
#
loop_
_entity_poly.entity_id
_entity_poly.type
_entity_poly.pdbx_seq_one_letter_code
_entity_poly.pdbx_strand_id
1 'polypeptide(L)'
;MKSFFSNVSPLRALKDLWQVIGAPTEFRTRSLLMAAAITGGIFYLMMQQGGRGLPRPPEIVWFESWRADRTDKEIIAGNIEATNKVRAAQAEEERHAENIRQMYKAVGAATGLDTQKMYEQGKAEREAEKKAADDKAKALLNRLAKEPAADPSAAP
;
A
#
# COMPACT_ATOMS: atom_id res chain seq x y z
N MET A 1 -23.43 55.14 1.20
CA MET A 1 -22.83 53.79 1.26
C MET A 1 -21.68 53.56 0.26
N LYS A 2 -21.66 54.13 -0.95
CA LYS A 2 -20.55 53.91 -1.92
C LYS A 2 -19.16 54.42 -1.49
N SER A 3 -19.08 55.46 -0.65
CA SER A 3 -17.80 56.03 -0.18
C SER A 3 -17.11 55.19 0.92
N PHE A 4 -17.82 54.32 1.63
CA PHE A 4 -17.23 53.51 2.70
C PHE A 4 -16.36 52.39 2.11
N PHE A 5 -16.85 51.74 1.05
CA PHE A 5 -16.14 50.65 0.36
C PHE A 5 -15.03 51.14 -0.59
N SER A 6 -15.01 52.42 -1.00
CA SER A 6 -13.88 52.97 -1.77
C SER A 6 -12.66 53.28 -0.90
N ASN A 7 -12.84 53.45 0.41
CA ASN A 7 -11.79 53.78 1.37
C ASN A 7 -11.22 52.55 2.10
N VAL A 8 -11.92 51.40 2.04
CA VAL A 8 -11.46 50.13 2.62
C VAL A 8 -10.80 49.31 1.52
N SER A 9 -9.46 49.35 1.48
CA SER A 9 -8.64 48.53 0.58
C SER A 9 -8.33 47.18 1.25
N PRO A 10 -8.81 46.04 0.71
CA PRO A 10 -8.55 44.71 1.29
C PRO A 10 -7.06 44.38 1.34
N LEU A 11 -6.32 44.77 0.31
CA LEU A 11 -4.87 44.58 0.23
C LEU A 11 -4.12 45.39 1.29
N ARG A 12 -4.60 46.61 1.59
CA ARG A 12 -4.01 47.47 2.61
C ARG A 12 -4.31 46.95 4.01
N ALA A 13 -5.53 46.43 4.23
CA ALA A 13 -5.91 45.78 5.49
C ALA A 13 -5.08 44.50 5.76
N LEU A 14 -4.83 43.67 4.74
CA LEU A 14 -3.94 42.52 4.84
C LEU A 14 -2.51 42.92 5.20
N LYS A 15 -1.98 43.96 4.54
CA LYS A 15 -0.64 44.48 4.82
C LYS A 15 -0.52 45.05 6.24
N ASP A 16 -1.53 45.79 6.68
CA ASP A 16 -1.61 46.38 8.02
C ASP A 16 -1.70 45.28 9.09
N LEU A 17 -2.55 44.27 8.87
CA LEU A 17 -2.62 43.09 9.72
C LEU A 17 -1.28 42.35 9.81
N TRP A 18 -0.58 42.17 8.69
CA TRP A 18 0.74 41.53 8.67
C TRP A 18 1.80 42.36 9.41
N GLN A 19 1.72 43.69 9.34
CA GLN A 19 2.58 44.59 10.12
C GLN A 19 2.30 44.48 11.63
N VAL A 20 1.04 44.43 12.04
CA VAL A 20 0.65 44.30 13.46
C VAL A 20 1.03 42.93 14.02
N ILE A 21 0.80 41.85 13.28
CA ILE A 21 1.22 40.49 13.66
C ILE A 21 2.75 40.37 13.67
N GLY A 22 3.41 41.02 12.71
CA GLY A 22 4.86 41.01 12.54
C GLY A 22 5.62 41.95 13.47
N ALA A 23 4.93 42.84 14.18
CA ALA A 23 5.56 43.83 15.06
C ALA A 23 6.35 43.14 16.18
N PRO A 24 7.54 43.67 16.54
CA PRO A 24 8.27 43.18 17.70
C PRO A 24 7.53 43.62 18.97
N THR A 25 6.96 42.66 19.69
CA THR A 25 6.36 42.89 21.01
C THR A 25 7.27 42.31 22.09
N GLU A 26 7.32 42.95 23.26
CA GLU A 26 8.18 42.56 24.38
C GLU A 26 8.00 41.09 24.78
N PHE A 27 6.77 40.58 24.66
CA PHE A 27 6.40 39.23 25.06
C PHE A 27 6.35 38.22 23.92
N ARG A 28 6.71 38.57 22.68
CA ARG A 28 6.53 37.73 21.48
C ARG A 28 7.05 36.31 21.65
N THR A 29 8.26 36.16 22.18
CA THR A 29 8.88 34.85 22.40
C THR A 29 8.24 34.09 23.56
N ARG A 30 7.87 34.79 24.64
CA ARG A 30 7.22 34.20 25.81
C ARG A 30 5.80 33.72 25.49
N SER A 31 5.03 34.51 24.76
CA SER A 31 3.68 34.15 24.30
C SER A 31 3.72 33.00 23.30
N LEU A 32 4.70 32.98 22.39
CA LEU A 32 4.91 31.87 21.46
C LEU A 32 5.24 30.58 22.19
N LEU A 33 6.15 30.63 23.17
CA LEU A 33 6.51 29.47 23.98
C LEU A 33 5.32 28.96 24.78
N MET A 34 4.50 29.84 25.38
CA MET A 34 3.30 29.40 26.09
C MET A 34 2.25 28.79 25.15
N ALA A 35 2.02 29.40 23.98
CA ALA A 35 1.10 28.83 23.00
C ALA A 35 1.57 27.44 22.54
N ALA A 36 2.87 27.29 22.27
CA ALA A 36 3.48 26.01 21.91
C ALA A 36 3.38 24.99 23.05
N ALA A 37 3.59 25.40 24.31
CA ALA A 37 3.49 24.53 25.48
C ALA A 37 2.07 24.02 25.70
N ILE A 38 1.06 24.89 25.58
CA ILE A 38 -0.36 24.50 25.73
C ILE A 38 -0.76 23.56 24.60
N THR A 39 -0.48 23.95 23.35
CA THR A 39 -0.83 23.16 22.17
C THR A 39 -0.12 21.81 22.18
N GLY A 40 1.19 21.83 22.40
CA GLY A 40 2.03 20.64 22.53
C GLY A 40 1.59 19.75 23.70
N GLY A 41 1.19 20.32 24.82
CA GLY A 41 0.66 19.57 25.97
C GLY A 41 -0.63 18.81 25.64
N ILE A 42 -1.56 19.43 24.91
CA ILE A 42 -2.77 18.76 24.44
C ILE A 42 -2.42 17.59 23.51
N PHE A 43 -1.57 17.82 22.51
CA PHE A 43 -1.16 16.76 21.59
C PHE A 43 -0.37 15.65 22.30
N TYR A 44 0.47 16.00 23.28
CA TYR A 44 1.20 15.04 24.10
C TYR A 44 0.25 14.10 24.85
N LEU A 45 -0.79 14.65 25.49
CA LEU A 45 -1.81 13.84 26.16
C LEU A 45 -2.60 12.98 25.18
N MET A 46 -2.96 13.53 24.01
CA MET A 46 -3.65 12.75 22.97
C MET A 46 -2.80 11.60 22.44
N MET A 47 -1.50 11.83 22.25
CA MET A 47 -0.56 10.81 21.77
C MET A 47 -0.41 9.65 22.77
N GLN A 48 -0.50 9.94 24.08
CA GLN A 48 -0.46 8.91 25.12
C GLN A 48 -1.74 8.07 25.18
N GLN A 49 -2.88 8.65 24.79
CA GLN A 49 -4.17 7.95 24.76
C GLN A 49 -4.33 7.13 23.49
N GLY A 50 -3.31 6.33 23.15
CA GLY A 50 -3.37 5.35 22.08
C GLY A 50 -4.69 4.60 22.15
N GLY A 51 -5.53 4.81 21.13
CA GLY A 51 -6.87 4.27 21.10
C GLY A 51 -6.78 2.78 21.36
N ARG A 52 -7.39 2.30 22.45
CA ARG A 52 -7.70 0.87 22.56
C ARG A 52 -8.59 0.57 21.37
N GLY A 53 -7.98 0.07 20.29
CA GLY A 53 -8.73 -0.41 19.14
C GLY A 53 -9.80 -1.35 19.65
N LEU A 54 -10.98 -1.31 19.03
CA LEU A 54 -12.01 -2.32 19.30
C LEU A 54 -11.32 -3.69 19.25
N PRO A 55 -11.73 -4.64 20.12
CA PRO A 55 -11.18 -5.99 20.09
C PRO A 55 -11.16 -6.48 18.64
N ARG A 56 -10.02 -7.04 18.20
CA ARG A 56 -9.85 -7.50 16.82
C ARG A 56 -11.04 -8.40 16.48
N PRO A 57 -11.80 -8.11 15.42
CA PRO A 57 -12.94 -8.95 15.07
C PRO A 57 -12.47 -10.39 14.92
N PRO A 58 -13.32 -11.39 15.24
CA PRO A 58 -12.95 -12.78 15.11
C PRO A 58 -12.50 -13.07 13.68
N GLU A 59 -11.45 -13.87 13.55
CA GLU A 59 -10.92 -14.28 12.26
C GLU A 59 -11.85 -15.34 11.67
N ILE A 60 -12.66 -14.94 10.68
CA ILE A 60 -13.58 -15.86 10.00
C ILE A 60 -12.80 -16.54 8.89
N VAL A 61 -12.40 -17.80 9.13
CA VAL A 61 -11.82 -18.65 8.10
C VAL A 61 -12.95 -19.30 7.31
N TRP A 62 -13.08 -18.94 6.04
CA TRP A 62 -14.03 -19.55 5.12
C TRP A 62 -13.42 -20.80 4.51
N PHE A 63 -14.14 -21.92 4.57
CA PHE A 63 -13.79 -23.16 3.89
C PHE A 63 -14.86 -23.44 2.84
N GLU A 64 -14.44 -23.67 1.59
CA GLU A 64 -15.37 -24.11 0.56
C GLU A 64 -15.78 -25.57 0.84
N SER A 65 -17.03 -25.76 1.24
CA SER A 65 -17.61 -27.09 1.40
C SER A 65 -18.15 -27.56 0.06
N TRP A 66 -17.50 -28.57 -0.50
CA TRP A 66 -17.90 -29.15 -1.77
C TRP A 66 -18.81 -30.36 -1.55
N ARG A 67 -19.78 -30.56 -2.45
CA ARG A 67 -20.64 -31.74 -2.41
C ARG A 67 -19.83 -33.01 -2.68
N ALA A 68 -20.15 -34.09 -1.97
CA ALA A 68 -19.49 -35.38 -2.07
C ALA A 68 -19.89 -36.18 -3.34
N ASP A 69 -21.00 -35.81 -4.00
CA ASP A 69 -21.55 -36.48 -5.17
C ASP A 69 -21.10 -35.88 -6.51
N ARG A 70 -20.10 -34.99 -6.50
CA ARG A 70 -19.54 -34.40 -7.72
C ARG A 70 -18.80 -35.44 -8.55
N THR A 71 -18.99 -35.38 -9.85
CA THR A 71 -18.26 -36.22 -10.79
C THR A 71 -16.84 -35.70 -11.04
N ASP A 72 -15.92 -36.58 -11.43
CA ASP A 72 -14.54 -36.19 -11.78
C ASP A 72 -14.50 -35.09 -12.85
N LYS A 73 -15.45 -35.10 -13.78
CA LYS A 73 -15.57 -34.08 -14.82
C LYS A 73 -15.91 -32.70 -14.24
N GLU A 74 -16.82 -32.65 -13.27
CA GLU A 74 -17.17 -31.41 -12.58
C GLU A 74 -16.02 -30.89 -11.72
N ILE A 75 -15.26 -31.80 -11.08
CA ILE A 75 -14.06 -31.45 -10.31
C ILE A 75 -13.01 -30.82 -11.22
N ILE A 76 -12.70 -31.45 -12.36
CA ILE A 76 -11.72 -30.93 -13.32
C ILE A 76 -12.18 -29.58 -13.89
N ALA A 77 -13.45 -29.45 -14.28
CA ALA A 77 -14.00 -28.20 -14.80
C ALA A 77 -13.90 -27.06 -13.76
N GLY A 78 -14.25 -27.34 -12.50
CA GLY A 78 -14.14 -26.36 -11.41
C GLY A 78 -12.70 -25.93 -11.15
N ASN A 79 -11.76 -26.87 -11.17
CA ASN A 79 -10.34 -26.57 -10.99
C ASN A 79 -9.77 -25.70 -12.13
N ILE A 80 -10.18 -25.96 -13.37
CA ILE A 80 -9.78 -25.15 -14.53
C ILE A 80 -10.32 -23.74 -14.40
N GLU A 81 -11.60 -23.58 -14.03
CA GLU A 81 -12.22 -22.28 -13.85
C GLU A 81 -11.54 -21.48 -12.73
N ALA A 82 -11.30 -22.10 -11.57
CA ALA A 82 -10.61 -21.48 -10.44
C ALA A 82 -9.19 -21.05 -10.84
N THR A 83 -8.44 -21.92 -11.51
CA THR A 83 -7.09 -21.62 -12.00
C THR A 83 -7.09 -20.45 -12.99
N ASN A 84 -8.08 -20.39 -13.87
CA ASN A 84 -8.22 -19.31 -14.84
C ASN A 84 -8.54 -17.97 -14.17
N LYS A 85 -9.40 -17.95 -13.14
CA LYS A 85 -9.69 -16.75 -12.35
C LYS A 85 -8.44 -16.24 -11.64
N VAL A 86 -7.69 -17.12 -10.98
CA VAL A 86 -6.44 -16.75 -10.31
C VAL A 86 -5.41 -16.21 -11.31
N ARG A 87 -5.24 -16.88 -12.46
CA ARG A 87 -4.32 -16.42 -13.51
C ARG A 87 -4.72 -15.06 -14.09
N ALA A 88 -6.02 -14.81 -14.26
CA ALA A 88 -6.52 -13.51 -14.72
C ALA A 88 -6.22 -12.40 -13.72
N ALA A 89 -6.49 -12.63 -12.43
CA ALA A 89 -6.17 -11.67 -11.36
C ALA A 89 -4.66 -11.38 -11.29
N GLN A 90 -3.81 -12.41 -11.36
CA GLN A 90 -2.36 -12.25 -11.38
C GLN A 90 -1.88 -11.44 -12.61
N ALA A 91 -2.49 -11.66 -13.77
CA ALA A 91 -2.16 -10.89 -14.96
C ALA A 91 -2.53 -9.39 -14.83
N GLU A 92 -3.62 -9.08 -14.14
CA GLU A 92 -4.01 -7.69 -13.85
C GLU A 92 -3.06 -7.03 -12.83
N GLU A 93 -2.68 -7.75 -11.78
CA GLU A 93 -1.70 -7.27 -10.80
C GLU A 93 -0.32 -7.03 -11.44
N GLU A 94 0.15 -7.93 -12.32
CA GLU A 94 1.40 -7.75 -13.04
C GLU A 94 1.38 -6.51 -13.95
N ARG A 95 0.24 -6.24 -14.61
CA ARG A 95 0.03 -5.02 -15.41
C ARG A 95 0.08 -3.78 -14.53
N HIS A 96 -0.59 -3.80 -13.38
CA HIS A 96 -0.58 -2.67 -12.46
C HIS A 96 0.83 -2.41 -11.90
N ALA A 97 1.53 -3.47 -11.52
CA ALA A 97 2.90 -3.36 -11.05
C ALA A 97 3.85 -2.84 -12.14
N GLU A 98 3.61 -3.18 -13.41
CA GLU A 98 4.37 -2.63 -14.54
C GLU A 98 4.11 -1.13 -14.72
N ASN A 99 2.85 -0.70 -14.63
CA ASN A 99 2.50 0.72 -14.70
C ASN A 99 3.17 1.53 -13.57
N ILE A 100 3.17 0.99 -12.34
CA ILE A 100 3.87 1.59 -11.21
C ILE A 100 5.38 1.72 -11.51
N ARG A 101 6.01 0.65 -12.01
CA ARG A 101 7.44 0.68 -12.36
C ARG A 101 7.75 1.74 -13.42
N GLN A 102 6.91 1.87 -14.44
CA GLN A 102 7.07 2.89 -15.48
C GLN A 102 6.91 4.31 -14.92
N MET A 103 5.96 4.52 -14.02
CA MET A 103 5.77 5.81 -13.35
C MET A 103 7.00 6.19 -12.52
N TYR A 104 7.52 5.28 -11.69
CA TYR A 104 8.74 5.54 -10.91
C TYR A 104 9.98 5.74 -11.77
N LYS A 105 10.09 5.02 -12.89
CA LYS A 105 11.14 5.24 -13.87
C LYS A 105 11.12 6.66 -14.45
N ALA A 106 9.92 7.17 -14.77
CA ALA A 106 9.75 8.53 -15.29
C ALA A 106 10.11 9.60 -14.24
N VAL A 107 9.68 9.41 -13.00
CA VAL A 107 10.04 10.31 -11.89
C VAL A 107 11.55 10.32 -11.65
N GLY A 108 12.19 9.15 -11.60
CA GLY A 108 13.64 9.06 -11.41
C GLY A 108 14.45 9.65 -12.58
N ALA A 109 13.95 9.51 -13.82
CA ALA A 109 14.57 10.15 -14.98
C ALA A 109 14.52 11.69 -14.86
N ALA A 110 13.42 12.24 -14.36
CA ALA A 110 13.27 13.69 -14.14
C ALA A 110 14.17 14.22 -13.01
N THR A 111 14.53 13.38 -12.03
CA THR A 111 15.43 13.75 -10.92
C THR A 111 16.91 13.46 -11.19
N GLY A 112 17.25 12.98 -12.40
CA GLY A 112 18.63 12.77 -12.85
C GLY A 112 19.24 11.40 -12.48
N LEU A 113 18.43 10.41 -12.11
CA LEU A 113 18.87 9.03 -11.88
C LEU A 113 18.96 8.24 -13.19
N ASP A 114 19.92 7.30 -13.30
CA ASP A 114 20.02 6.36 -14.43
C ASP A 114 19.00 5.22 -14.29
N THR A 115 17.73 5.55 -14.53
CA THR A 115 16.60 4.64 -14.35
C THR A 115 16.50 3.56 -15.43
N GLN A 116 17.19 3.73 -16.57
CA GLN A 116 17.21 2.75 -17.65
C GLN A 116 18.01 1.52 -17.22
N LYS A 117 19.25 1.71 -16.74
CA LYS A 117 20.08 0.59 -16.27
C LYS A 117 19.46 -0.14 -15.08
N MET A 118 18.89 0.60 -14.13
CA MET A 118 18.19 0.02 -12.99
C MET A 118 16.99 -0.83 -13.41
N TYR A 119 16.22 -0.37 -14.40
CA TYR A 119 15.07 -1.12 -14.90
C TYR A 119 15.50 -2.42 -15.61
N GLU A 120 16.58 -2.37 -16.40
CA GLU A 120 17.13 -3.54 -17.09
C GLU A 120 17.70 -4.58 -16.11
N GLN A 121 18.45 -4.14 -15.10
CA GLN A 121 18.95 -5.00 -14.03
C GLN A 121 17.79 -5.65 -13.26
N GLY A 122 16.81 -4.87 -12.83
CA GLY A 122 15.63 -5.39 -12.14
C GLY A 122 14.75 -6.30 -13.01
N LYS A 123 14.81 -6.17 -14.34
CA LYS A 123 14.15 -7.12 -15.26
C LYS A 123 14.91 -8.45 -15.31
N ALA A 124 16.24 -8.39 -15.43
CA ALA A 124 17.09 -9.58 -15.45
C ALA A 124 17.00 -10.40 -14.15
N GLU A 125 16.98 -9.72 -12.99
CA GLU A 125 16.80 -10.36 -11.68
C GLU A 125 15.45 -11.08 -11.59
N ARG A 126 14.35 -10.41 -11.98
CA ARG A 126 13.00 -11.01 -11.97
C ARG A 126 12.88 -12.20 -12.91
N GLU A 127 13.51 -12.14 -14.09
CA GLU A 127 13.53 -13.28 -15.02
C GLU A 127 14.34 -14.45 -14.45
N ALA A 128 15.45 -14.19 -13.76
CA ALA A 128 16.24 -15.21 -13.08
C ALA A 128 15.47 -15.86 -11.92
N GLU A 129 14.77 -15.05 -11.11
CA GLU A 129 13.91 -15.54 -10.03
C GLU A 129 12.75 -16.38 -10.54
N LYS A 130 12.07 -15.94 -11.61
CA LYS A 130 10.99 -16.71 -12.26
C LYS A 130 11.51 -18.07 -12.76
N LYS A 131 12.66 -18.10 -13.44
CA LYS A 131 13.29 -19.35 -13.89
C LYS A 131 13.64 -20.26 -12.71
N ALA A 132 14.25 -19.72 -11.65
CA ALA A 132 14.58 -20.49 -10.46
C ALA A 132 13.34 -21.05 -9.75
N ALA A 133 12.23 -20.30 -9.73
CA ALA A 133 10.95 -20.77 -9.19
C ALA A 133 10.35 -21.89 -10.05
N ASP A 134 10.36 -21.74 -11.38
CA ASP A 134 9.89 -22.75 -12.33
C ASP A 134 10.70 -24.05 -12.23
N ASP A 135 12.03 -23.94 -12.10
CA ASP A 135 12.91 -25.10 -11.97
C ASP A 135 12.70 -25.82 -10.64
N LYS A 136 12.49 -25.08 -9.54
CA LYS A 136 12.07 -25.65 -8.26
C LYS A 136 10.72 -26.36 -8.38
N ALA A 137 9.74 -25.74 -9.05
CA ALA A 137 8.43 -26.33 -9.26
C ALA A 137 8.51 -27.64 -10.07
N LYS A 138 9.30 -27.66 -11.15
CA LYS A 138 9.56 -28.87 -11.95
C LYS A 138 10.26 -29.96 -11.13
N ALA A 139 11.26 -29.60 -10.32
CA ALA A 139 11.95 -30.54 -9.44
C ALA A 139 11.01 -31.17 -8.41
N LEU A 140 10.10 -30.38 -7.84
CA LEU A 140 9.05 -30.87 -6.94
C LEU A 140 8.09 -31.82 -7.65
N LEU A 141 7.62 -31.47 -8.85
CA LEU A 141 6.75 -32.33 -9.66
C LEU A 141 7.43 -33.68 -9.96
N ASN A 142 8.70 -33.66 -10.35
CA ASN A 142 9.47 -34.88 -10.61
C ASN A 142 9.67 -35.74 -9.35
N ARG A 143 9.86 -35.13 -8.18
CA ARG A 143 9.92 -35.86 -6.91
C ARG A 143 8.58 -36.53 -6.59
N LEU A 144 7.47 -35.80 -6.71
CA LEU A 144 6.11 -36.32 -6.46
C LEU A 144 5.71 -37.42 -7.45
N ALA A 145 6.19 -37.36 -8.69
CA ALA A 145 5.98 -38.43 -9.67
C ALA A 145 6.73 -39.72 -9.33
N LYS A 146 7.82 -39.65 -8.55
CA LYS A 146 8.66 -40.80 -8.17
C LYS A 146 8.25 -41.42 -6.84
N GLU A 147 7.74 -40.63 -5.91
CA GLU A 147 7.13 -41.08 -4.65
C GLU A 147 5.66 -40.66 -4.64
N PRO A 148 4.73 -41.51 -5.12
CA PRO A 148 3.31 -41.24 -4.95
C PRO A 148 3.00 -41.18 -3.45
N ALA A 149 2.20 -40.21 -3.05
CA ALA A 149 1.80 -40.01 -1.66
C ALA A 149 1.30 -41.33 -1.04
N ALA A 150 1.74 -41.63 0.18
CA ALA A 150 1.35 -42.84 0.90
C ALA A 150 -0.18 -42.98 0.96
N ASP A 151 -0.65 -44.21 0.74
CA ASP A 151 -2.07 -44.56 0.69
C ASP A 151 -2.79 -44.07 1.96
N PRO A 152 -3.86 -43.26 1.85
CA PRO A 152 -4.60 -42.77 3.02
C PRO A 152 -5.32 -43.89 3.80
N SER A 153 -5.32 -45.13 3.30
CA SER A 153 -5.85 -46.31 4.01
C SER A 153 -4.87 -46.94 5.01
N ALA A 154 -3.66 -46.38 5.18
CA ALA A 154 -2.63 -46.88 6.10
C ALA A 154 -2.51 -46.05 7.40
N ALA A 155 -3.55 -45.31 7.78
CA ALA A 155 -3.66 -44.74 9.13
C ALA A 155 -4.37 -45.75 10.06
N PRO A 156 -3.84 -46.02 11.27
CA PRO A 156 -4.46 -46.94 12.24
C PRO A 156 -5.79 -46.44 12.80
#